data_AF-A0A378BJ59-F1
#
_entry.id   AF-A0A378BJ59-F1
#
_cell.length_a   1.000
_cell.length_b   1.000
_cell.length_c   1.000
_cell.angle_alpha   90.00
_cell.angle_beta   90.00
_cell.angle_gamma   90.00
#
_symmetry.space_group_name_H-M   'P 1'
#
loop_
_entity.id
_entity.type
_entity.pdbx_description
1 polymer ?
#
loop_
_entity_poly.entity_id
_entity_poly.type
_entity_poly.pdbx_seq_one_letter_code
_entity_poly.pdbx_strand_id
1 'polypeptide(L)' 'MSVFNPVDHPHRRYNPLTGQWILVSPHRAKRPWQGAQETPAKQTLPATIRTVSCARATPG' A
#
# COMPACT_ATOMS: atom_id res chain seq x y z
N MET A 1 5.30 9.19 35.84
CA MET A 1 4.80 9.85 34.61
C MET A 1 5.70 9.43 33.47
N SER A 2 5.29 8.45 32.68
CA SER A 2 6.09 7.97 31.55
C SER A 2 6.12 9.04 30.46
N VAL A 3 7.32 9.34 29.97
CA VAL A 3 7.54 10.30 28.87
C VAL A 3 6.82 9.79 27.62
N PHE A 4 6.02 10.64 26.98
CA PHE A 4 5.32 10.29 25.75
C PHE A 4 6.34 10.06 24.61
N ASN A 5 6.64 8.81 24.32
CA ASN A 5 7.37 8.41 23.12
C ASN A 5 6.36 8.12 21.98
N PRO A 6 6.38 8.84 20.85
CA PRO A 6 5.48 8.58 19.72
C PRO A 6 5.70 7.22 19.06
N VAL A 7 6.86 6.58 19.28
CA VAL A 7 7.17 5.24 18.74
C VAL A 7 6.45 4.14 19.51
N ASP A 8 6.22 4.32 20.80
CA ASP A 8 5.63 3.30 21.67
C ASP A 8 4.15 3.55 21.94
N HIS A 9 3.74 4.83 21.99
CA HIS A 9 2.38 5.21 22.34
C HIS A 9 1.50 5.38 21.10
N PRO A 10 0.24 4.88 21.15
CA PRO A 10 -0.72 5.12 20.09
C PRO A 10 -1.04 6.62 20.00
N HIS A 11 -1.01 7.17 18.79
CA HIS A 11 -1.25 8.59 18.53
C HIS A 11 -1.93 8.79 17.18
N ARG A 12 -2.50 9.99 16.95
CA ARG A 12 -3.14 10.35 15.68
C ARG A 12 -2.29 11.36 14.93
N ARG A 13 -2.14 11.20 13.61
CA ARG A 13 -1.44 12.14 12.72
C ARG A 13 -2.43 12.72 11.70
N TYR A 14 -2.42 14.03 11.53
CA TYR A 14 -3.22 14.71 10.52
C TYR A 14 -2.48 14.71 9.18
N ASN A 15 -3.18 14.37 8.10
CA ASN A 15 -2.68 14.51 6.74
C ASN A 15 -3.31 15.76 6.10
N PRO A 16 -2.54 16.83 5.85
CA PRO A 16 -3.06 18.06 5.25
C PRO A 16 -3.43 17.92 3.78
N LEU A 17 -2.94 16.90 3.07
CA LEU A 17 -3.24 16.67 1.65
C LEU A 17 -4.63 16.07 1.46
N THR A 18 -5.07 15.21 2.38
CA THR A 18 -6.39 14.55 2.31
C THR A 18 -7.38 15.11 3.34
N GLY A 19 -6.93 15.95 4.27
CA GLY A 19 -7.76 16.47 5.37
C GLY A 19 -8.15 15.41 6.40
N GLN A 20 -7.47 14.27 6.42
CA GLN A 20 -7.86 13.11 7.21
C GLN A 20 -6.95 12.89 8.42
N TRP A 21 -7.51 12.22 9.43
CA TRP A 21 -6.80 11.81 10.64
C TRP A 21 -6.47 10.33 10.59
N ILE A 22 -5.18 10.00 10.67
CA ILE A 22 -4.67 8.64 10.68
C ILE A 22 -4.38 8.22 12.12
N LEU A 23 -4.95 7.10 12.56
CA LEU A 23 -4.61 6.47 13.84
C LEU A 23 -3.36 5.59 13.67
N VAL A 24 -2.31 5.91 14.42
CA VAL A 24 -1.06 5.16 14.46
C VAL A 24 -1.02 4.36 15.76
N SER A 25 -1.09 3.04 15.64
CA SER A 25 -0.96 2.10 16.77
C SER A 25 0.25 1.18 16.53
N PRO A 26 1.44 1.51 17.06
CA PRO A 26 2.71 0.81 16.76
C PRO A 26 2.69 -0.67 17.14
N HIS A 27 1.97 -1.02 18.20
CA HIS A 27 1.92 -2.37 18.76
C HIS A 27 0.99 -3.34 18.00
N ARG A 28 0.25 -2.86 17.00
CA ARG A 28 -0.78 -3.66 16.31
C ARG A 28 -0.20 -4.84 15.52
N ALA A 29 1.07 -4.76 15.10
CA ALA A 29 1.74 -5.81 14.32
C ALA A 29 2.32 -6.96 15.17
N LYS A 30 2.36 -6.84 16.52
CA LYS A 30 2.87 -7.92 17.38
C LYS A 30 1.90 -9.07 17.58
N ARG A 31 0.63 -8.91 17.16
CA ARG A 31 -0.34 -10.01 17.24
C ARG A 31 -0.01 -11.03 16.15
N PRO A 32 0.16 -12.32 16.48
CA PRO A 32 0.43 -13.33 15.48
C PRO A 32 -0.71 -13.36 14.47
N TRP A 33 -0.37 -13.04 13.24
CA TRP A 33 -1.24 -13.12 12.08
C TRP A 33 -1.58 -14.60 11.82
N GLN A 34 -2.86 -14.95 11.77
CA GLN A 34 -3.36 -16.31 11.48
C GLN A 34 -4.29 -16.34 10.25
N GLY A 35 -4.32 -15.28 9.44
CA GLY A 35 -5.24 -15.15 8.31
C GLY A 35 -4.70 -15.65 6.96
N ALA A 36 -5.39 -15.27 5.89
CA ALA A 36 -5.11 -15.66 4.50
C ALA A 36 -3.97 -14.87 3.84
N GLN A 37 -2.88 -15.54 3.46
CA GLN A 37 -1.75 -14.88 2.82
C GLN A 37 -2.11 -14.48 1.37
N GLU A 38 -2.13 -13.17 1.10
CA GLU A 38 -2.30 -12.63 -0.26
C GLU A 38 -1.21 -13.21 -1.18
N THR A 39 -1.60 -13.72 -2.35
CA THR A 39 -0.64 -14.23 -3.33
C THR A 39 -0.01 -13.02 -4.01
N PRO A 40 1.32 -12.87 -4.01
CA PRO A 40 1.95 -11.74 -4.70
C PRO A 40 1.55 -11.77 -6.17
N ALA A 41 1.02 -10.65 -6.67
CA ALA A 41 0.66 -10.53 -8.07
C ALA A 41 1.89 -10.86 -8.93
N LYS A 42 1.76 -11.85 -9.82
CA LYS A 42 2.81 -12.14 -10.79
C LYS A 42 2.97 -10.90 -11.67
N GLN A 43 4.10 -10.21 -11.54
CA GLN A 43 4.52 -9.19 -12.49
C GLN A 43 4.84 -9.89 -13.82
N THR A 44 3.82 -10.11 -14.64
CA THR A 44 4.01 -10.41 -16.06
C THR A 44 4.29 -9.07 -16.75
N LEU A 45 5.52 -8.58 -16.61
CA LEU A 45 6.00 -7.45 -17.39
C LEU A 45 6.20 -7.94 -18.83
N PRO A 46 5.54 -7.36 -19.84
CA PRO A 46 5.85 -7.70 -21.23
C PRO A 46 7.28 -7.22 -21.53
N ALA A 47 8.18 -8.16 -21.85
CA ALA A 47 9.58 -7.89 -22.17
C ALA A 47 9.78 -7.35 -23.60
N THR A 48 8.90 -6.45 -24.06
CA THR A 48 9.03 -5.84 -25.38
C THR A 48 8.86 -4.34 -25.26
N ILE A 49 9.99 -3.68 -25.10
CA ILE A 49 10.22 -2.30 -25.56
C ILE A 49 9.83 -2.19 -27.04
N ARG A 50 8.55 -1.88 -27.30
CA ARG A 50 8.03 -1.14 -28.46
C ARG A 50 6.51 -1.12 -28.35
N THR A 51 6.00 -0.25 -27.49
CA THR A 51 4.64 0.27 -27.63
C THR A 51 4.58 1.13 -28.90
N VAL A 52 4.41 0.49 -30.06
CA VAL A 52 3.67 1.12 -31.16
C VAL A 52 2.20 1.01 -30.79
N SER A 53 1.74 1.99 -30.04
CA SER A 53 0.33 2.36 -30.03
C SER A 53 0.03 2.96 -31.41
N CYS A 54 -0.19 2.13 -32.45
CA CYS A 54 -0.85 2.56 -33.69
C CYS A 54 -1.18 1.39 -34.63
N ALA A 55 -2.43 1.41 -35.12
CA ALA A 55 -2.96 0.79 -36.35
C ALA A 55 -3.05 -0.75 -36.39
N ARG A 56 -4.16 -1.38 -36.78
CA ARG A 56 -5.20 -0.94 -37.71
C ARG A 56 -6.44 -1.83 -37.53
N ALA A 57 -7.61 -1.23 -37.50
CA ALA A 57 -8.85 -1.91 -37.83
C ALA A 57 -8.73 -2.51 -39.23
N THR A 58 -9.06 -3.80 -39.41
CA THR A 58 -9.58 -4.33 -40.69
C THR A 58 -10.48 -5.55 -40.41
N PRO A 59 -11.66 -5.64 -41.05
CA PRO A 59 -12.62 -6.74 -40.87
C PRO A 59 -12.35 -7.89 -41.85
N GLY A 60 -12.88 -9.07 -41.52
CA GLY A 60 -13.05 -10.21 -42.41
C GLY A 60 -14.32 -10.95 -42.03
#